data_AF-M6CT94-F1
#
_entry.id   AF-M6CT94-F1
#
_cell.length_a   1.000
_cell.length_b   1.000
_cell.length_c   1.000
_cell.angle_alpha   90.00
_cell.angle_beta   90.00
_cell.angle_gamma   90.00
#
_symmetry.space_group_name_H-M   'P 1'
#
loop_
_entity.id
_entity.type
_entity.pdbx_description
1 polymer ?
#
loop_
_entity_poly.entity_id
_entity_poly.type
_entity_poly.pdbx_seq_one_letter_code
_entity_poly.pdbx_strand_id
1 'polypeptide(L)'
;MVHGPLFDWRKRSLYFKQIYCYEEVWDSPDKDWRKVRKKIDALRIQTIVLWYTDMNHDRIFLRMACRYLQEIHLPVAIVNISSEQDPTGATLEDQGFVQRFENRVLLSIAKKDEYAKEFDRIQDRSDEIRRYEGDKIGYLPVDFYDNYVLSFVSENWKRAVRIVGNCLYHQYSLDLSDEFFEWRIRTLIQSGRLEAEGDLSSMQGYNIRRKIADPNSQNSR
;
A
#
# COMPACT_ATOMS: atom_id res chain seq x y z
N MET A 1 1.92 1.02 -1.58
CA MET A 1 2.32 0.07 -2.66
C MET A 1 1.42 -1.16 -2.75
N VAL A 2 0.44 -1.34 -1.85
CA VAL A 2 -0.41 -2.54 -1.86
C VAL A 2 -1.50 -2.49 -2.94
N HIS A 3 -1.94 -1.31 -3.37
CA HIS A 3 -2.94 -1.13 -4.43
C HIS A 3 -2.42 -0.23 -5.56
N GLY A 4 -3.13 -0.26 -6.70
CA GLY A 4 -2.83 0.55 -7.89
C GLY A 4 -1.70 0.02 -8.76
N PRO A 5 -1.45 0.65 -9.93
CA PRO A 5 -0.36 0.28 -10.84
C PRO A 5 1.01 0.49 -10.18
N LEU A 6 1.99 -0.40 -10.35
CA LEU A 6 3.33 -0.24 -9.72
C LEU A 6 4.43 0.21 -10.68
N PHE A 7 4.30 -0.10 -11.97
CA PHE A 7 5.35 0.16 -12.95
C PHE A 7 5.04 1.34 -13.87
N ASP A 8 3.82 1.40 -14.42
CA ASP A 8 3.39 2.56 -15.19
C ASP A 8 3.17 3.75 -14.24
N TRP A 9 4.20 4.56 -14.16
CA TRP A 9 4.25 5.69 -13.25
C TRP A 9 3.18 6.75 -13.56
N ARG A 10 2.85 6.96 -14.84
CA ARG A 10 1.78 7.90 -15.23
C ARG A 10 0.43 7.39 -14.75
N LYS A 11 0.14 6.09 -14.95
CA LYS A 11 -1.07 5.47 -14.40
C LYS A 11 -1.07 5.53 -12.88
N ARG A 12 0.07 5.31 -12.21
CA ARG A 12 0.17 5.39 -10.75
C ARG A 12 -0.10 6.79 -10.22
N SER A 13 0.44 7.84 -10.85
CA SER A 13 0.15 9.23 -10.49
C SER A 13 -1.33 9.57 -10.69
N LEU A 14 -1.95 9.17 -11.81
CA LEU A 14 -3.38 9.38 -12.03
C LEU A 14 -4.24 8.66 -10.98
N TYR A 15 -3.87 7.42 -10.69
CA TYR A 15 -4.52 6.61 -9.65
C TYR A 15 -4.41 7.28 -8.27
N PHE A 16 -3.22 7.77 -7.90
CA PHE A 16 -3.04 8.49 -6.64
C PHE A 16 -3.75 9.83 -6.60
N LYS A 17 -3.86 10.55 -7.71
CA LYS A 17 -4.68 11.77 -7.78
C LYS A 17 -6.15 11.49 -7.44
N GLN A 18 -6.68 10.34 -7.83
CA GLN A 18 -8.05 9.93 -7.50
C GLN A 18 -8.21 9.56 -6.01
N ILE A 19 -7.19 8.94 -5.41
CA ILE A 19 -7.23 8.45 -4.02
C ILE A 19 -6.89 9.53 -3.01
N TYR A 20 -5.82 10.27 -3.22
CA TYR A 20 -5.27 11.16 -2.21
C TYR A 20 -5.69 12.62 -2.45
N CYS A 21 -6.31 12.95 -3.59
CA CYS A 21 -6.58 14.34 -4.00
C CYS A 21 -5.30 15.23 -4.03
N TYR A 22 -4.11 14.63 -4.05
CA TYR A 22 -2.85 15.36 -4.15
C TYR A 22 -2.65 15.85 -5.59
N GLU A 23 -2.19 17.10 -5.71
CA GLU A 23 -1.68 17.64 -6.98
C GLU A 23 -0.23 17.21 -7.25
N GLU A 24 0.45 16.67 -6.25
CA GLU A 24 1.86 16.31 -6.33
C GLU A 24 2.08 15.14 -7.28
N VAL A 25 2.79 15.41 -8.38
CA VAL A 25 3.24 14.39 -9.32
C VAL A 25 4.54 13.83 -8.76
N TRP A 26 4.46 12.65 -8.18
CA TRP A 26 5.65 11.92 -7.77
C TRP A 26 6.48 11.57 -9.05
N ASP A 27 7.78 11.35 -8.94
CA ASP A 27 8.65 11.00 -10.09
C ASP A 27 8.72 9.47 -10.31
N SER A 28 9.06 9.03 -11.53
CA SER A 28 9.31 7.59 -11.77
C SER A 28 10.44 7.08 -10.87
N PRO A 29 10.28 5.90 -10.22
CA PRO A 29 11.35 5.27 -9.46
C PRO A 29 12.62 5.03 -10.29
N ASP A 30 12.54 4.97 -11.63
CA ASP A 30 13.69 4.88 -12.53
C ASP A 30 14.72 6.00 -12.28
N LYS A 31 14.27 7.20 -11.92
CA LYS A 31 15.15 8.34 -11.63
C LYS A 31 16.00 8.05 -10.41
N ASP A 32 15.41 7.49 -9.37
CA ASP A 32 16.12 7.17 -8.12
C ASP A 32 16.97 5.91 -8.27
N TRP A 33 16.50 4.88 -8.97
CA TRP A 33 17.31 3.70 -9.28
C TRP A 33 18.52 4.01 -10.15
N ARG A 34 18.43 4.99 -11.07
CA ARG A 34 19.61 5.51 -11.78
C ARG A 34 20.63 6.16 -10.85
N LYS A 35 20.18 6.90 -9.82
CA LYS A 35 21.09 7.47 -8.80
C LYS A 35 21.74 6.36 -7.98
N VAL A 36 20.98 5.33 -7.60
CA VAL A 36 21.51 4.15 -6.90
C VAL A 36 22.58 3.48 -7.74
N ARG A 37 22.32 3.18 -9.02
CA ARG A 37 23.30 2.56 -9.91
C ARG A 37 24.59 3.39 -10.04
N LYS A 38 24.49 4.71 -10.21
CA LYS A 38 25.67 5.60 -10.22
C LYS A 38 26.49 5.51 -8.93
N LYS A 39 25.83 5.40 -7.77
CA LYS A 39 26.53 5.23 -6.48
C LYS A 39 27.20 3.87 -6.38
N ILE A 40 26.55 2.81 -6.85
CA ILE A 40 27.12 1.45 -6.90
C ILE A 40 28.45 1.46 -7.67
N ASP A 41 28.43 2.04 -8.87
CA ASP A 41 29.59 2.10 -9.76
C ASP A 41 30.73 2.95 -9.16
N ALA A 42 30.37 4.07 -8.50
CA ALA A 42 31.35 4.99 -7.90
C ALA A 42 32.01 4.45 -6.62
N LEU A 43 31.27 3.71 -5.80
CA LEU A 43 31.69 3.36 -4.42
C LEU A 43 32.37 1.99 -4.30
N ARG A 44 32.55 1.24 -5.41
CA ARG A 44 33.14 -0.12 -5.41
C ARG A 44 32.53 -1.02 -4.33
N ILE A 45 31.20 -0.96 -4.18
CA ILE A 45 30.51 -1.75 -3.16
C ILE A 45 30.63 -3.25 -3.47
N GLN A 46 30.73 -4.07 -2.43
CA GLN A 46 30.86 -5.53 -2.57
C GLN A 46 29.52 -6.26 -2.42
N THR A 47 28.58 -5.66 -1.68
CA THR A 47 27.28 -6.25 -1.38
C THR A 47 26.24 -5.15 -1.24
N ILE A 48 25.03 -5.41 -1.72
CA ILE A 48 23.85 -4.57 -1.48
C ILE A 48 23.03 -5.24 -0.37
N VAL A 49 22.64 -4.48 0.66
CA VAL A 49 21.74 -4.98 1.70
C VAL A 49 20.40 -4.28 1.57
N LEU A 50 19.33 -5.05 1.42
CA LEU A 50 17.96 -4.57 1.42
C LEU A 50 17.32 -4.90 2.76
N TRP A 51 16.93 -3.89 3.51
CA TRP A 51 16.08 -4.08 4.67
C TRP A 51 14.60 -4.14 4.26
N TYR A 52 13.78 -4.79 5.07
CA TYR A 52 12.32 -4.80 4.91
C TYR A 52 11.67 -5.12 6.26
N THR A 53 10.38 -4.80 6.37
CA THR A 53 9.55 -5.17 7.52
C THR A 53 8.50 -6.22 7.14
N ASP A 54 7.71 -6.67 8.12
CA ASP A 54 6.61 -7.59 7.91
C ASP A 54 5.42 -6.95 7.19
N MET A 55 5.49 -5.64 6.95
CA MET A 55 4.51 -4.88 6.19
C MET A 55 4.46 -5.31 4.71
N ASN A 56 3.25 -5.35 4.15
CA ASN A 56 3.03 -5.77 2.76
C ASN A 56 3.76 -4.89 1.76
N HIS A 57 3.78 -3.58 2.02
CA HIS A 57 4.39 -2.62 1.12
C HIS A 57 5.91 -2.83 0.99
N ASP A 58 6.59 -3.14 2.10
CA ASP A 58 8.02 -3.45 2.12
C ASP A 58 8.32 -4.76 1.41
N ARG A 59 7.49 -5.77 1.60
CA ARG A 59 7.61 -7.05 0.89
C ARG A 59 7.44 -6.86 -0.62
N ILE A 60 6.50 -6.01 -1.06
CA ILE A 60 6.34 -5.64 -2.48
C ILE A 60 7.56 -4.86 -2.97
N PHE A 61 8.05 -3.90 -2.19
CA PHE A 61 9.24 -3.11 -2.51
C PHE A 61 10.47 -3.99 -2.68
N LEU A 62 10.65 -5.02 -1.84
CA LEU A 62 11.74 -5.97 -1.96
C LEU A 62 11.79 -6.64 -3.35
N ARG A 63 10.62 -6.99 -3.89
CA ARG A 63 10.48 -7.59 -5.22
C ARG A 63 10.78 -6.59 -6.33
N MET A 64 10.28 -5.36 -6.18
CA MET A 64 10.64 -4.25 -7.06
C MET A 64 12.15 -4.01 -7.08
N ALA A 65 12.79 -3.94 -5.92
CA ALA A 65 14.22 -3.76 -5.78
C ALA A 65 15.01 -4.89 -6.45
N CYS A 66 14.61 -6.15 -6.23
CA CYS A 66 15.23 -7.29 -6.92
C CYS A 66 15.11 -7.18 -8.44
N ARG A 67 13.98 -6.69 -8.97
CA ARG A 67 13.78 -6.44 -10.40
C ARG A 67 14.74 -5.38 -10.95
N TYR A 68 14.89 -4.24 -10.26
CA TYR A 68 15.84 -3.18 -10.66
C TYR A 68 17.30 -3.60 -10.54
N LEU A 69 17.60 -4.44 -9.54
CA LEU A 69 18.94 -4.96 -9.30
C LEU A 69 19.28 -6.19 -10.16
N GLN A 70 18.36 -6.70 -10.97
CA GLN A 70 18.55 -7.95 -11.71
C GLN A 70 19.77 -7.90 -12.64
N GLU A 71 20.03 -6.76 -13.26
CA GLU A 71 21.19 -6.54 -14.14
C GLU A 71 22.49 -6.25 -13.38
N ILE A 72 22.42 -6.04 -12.07
CA ILE A 72 23.58 -5.77 -11.22
C ILE A 72 24.08 -7.10 -10.64
N HIS A 73 25.30 -7.49 -11.03
CA HIS A 73 25.93 -8.77 -10.68
C HIS A 73 26.58 -8.76 -9.27
N LEU A 74 26.10 -7.89 -8.38
CA LEU A 74 26.56 -7.85 -6.99
C LEU A 74 25.72 -8.80 -6.12
N PRO A 75 26.34 -9.42 -5.09
CA PRO A 75 25.65 -10.05 -3.99
C PRO A 75 24.57 -9.13 -3.40
N VAL A 76 23.35 -9.67 -3.23
CA VAL A 76 22.24 -8.98 -2.55
C VAL A 76 21.91 -9.76 -1.30
N ALA A 77 22.04 -9.13 -0.13
CA ALA A 77 21.55 -9.66 1.14
C ALA A 77 20.24 -8.98 1.53
N ILE A 78 19.41 -9.68 2.29
CA ILE A 78 18.18 -9.15 2.85
C ILE A 78 18.19 -9.26 4.37
N VAL A 79 17.50 -8.33 5.03
CA VAL A 79 17.29 -8.38 6.48
C VAL A 79 15.88 -7.95 6.82
N ASN A 80 15.17 -8.77 7.59
CA ASN A 80 13.91 -8.36 8.21
C ASN A 80 14.25 -7.57 9.48
N ILE A 81 13.82 -6.31 9.53
CA ILE A 81 14.10 -5.42 10.65
C ILE A 81 12.89 -5.22 11.58
N SER A 82 11.79 -5.95 11.36
CA SER A 82 10.61 -5.89 12.21
C SER A 82 10.91 -6.37 13.62
N SER A 83 10.21 -5.79 14.60
CA SER A 83 10.17 -6.26 15.97
C SER A 83 8.73 -6.25 16.48
N GLU A 84 8.46 -6.94 17.60
CA GLU A 84 7.15 -6.87 18.24
C GLU A 84 6.81 -5.44 18.69
N GLN A 85 7.83 -4.67 19.08
CA GLN A 85 7.71 -3.30 19.56
C GLN A 85 7.57 -2.29 18.41
N ASP A 86 8.17 -2.57 17.25
CA ASP A 86 8.05 -1.76 16.04
C ASP A 86 7.91 -2.65 14.79
N PRO A 87 6.68 -3.13 14.51
CA PRO A 87 6.40 -3.90 13.30
C PRO A 87 6.59 -3.10 12.01
N THR A 88 6.63 -1.77 12.11
CA THR A 88 6.70 -0.84 10.97
C THR A 88 8.12 -0.40 10.64
N GLY A 89 9.09 -0.67 11.53
CA GLY A 89 10.48 -0.20 11.41
C GLY A 89 10.61 1.33 11.34
N ALA A 90 9.60 2.07 11.78
CA ALA A 90 9.52 3.53 11.66
C ALA A 90 10.34 4.26 12.74
N THR A 91 10.77 3.56 13.78
CA THR A 91 11.54 4.15 14.89
C THR A 91 13.04 3.99 14.67
N LEU A 92 13.72 5.11 14.39
CA LEU A 92 15.19 5.17 14.28
C LEU A 92 15.93 4.87 15.61
N GLU A 93 15.18 4.80 16.72
CA GLU A 93 15.69 4.53 18.06
C GLU A 93 15.71 3.04 18.43
N ASP A 94 15.38 2.14 17.49
CA ASP A 94 15.43 0.71 17.76
C ASP A 94 16.87 0.25 17.98
N GLN A 95 17.25 0.14 19.27
CA GLN A 95 18.56 -0.33 19.72
C GLN A 95 18.90 -1.74 19.22
N GLY A 96 17.89 -2.52 18.81
CA GLY A 96 18.04 -3.85 18.22
C GLY A 96 18.33 -3.85 16.73
N PHE A 97 18.30 -2.70 16.04
CA PHE A 97 18.55 -2.61 14.60
C PHE A 97 19.89 -3.25 14.20
N VAL A 98 20.97 -2.91 14.91
CA VAL A 98 22.32 -3.44 14.62
C VAL A 98 22.34 -4.96 14.73
N GLN A 99 21.75 -5.50 15.80
CA GLN A 99 21.66 -6.95 16.01
C GLN A 99 20.87 -7.65 14.90
N ARG A 100 19.74 -7.07 14.46
CA ARG A 100 18.97 -7.63 13.35
C ARG A 100 19.71 -7.51 12.02
N PHE A 101 20.42 -6.41 11.80
CA PHE A 101 21.28 -6.21 10.63
C PHE A 101 22.40 -7.27 10.53
N GLU A 102 22.90 -7.77 11.66
CA GLU A 102 23.85 -8.89 11.67
C GLU A 102 23.23 -10.19 11.14
N ASN A 103 21.92 -10.39 11.31
CA ASN A 103 21.17 -11.55 10.83
C ASN A 103 20.80 -11.48 9.33
N ARG A 104 21.44 -10.59 8.56
CA ARG A 104 21.20 -10.50 7.11
C ARG A 104 21.55 -11.82 6.41
N VAL A 105 20.72 -12.21 5.46
CA VAL A 105 20.88 -13.44 4.69
C VAL A 105 21.17 -13.11 3.24
N LEU A 106 22.21 -13.73 2.68
CA LEU A 106 22.51 -13.58 1.26
C LEU A 106 21.43 -14.27 0.42
N LEU A 107 20.84 -13.54 -0.53
CA LEU A 107 19.94 -14.14 -1.51
C LEU A 107 20.73 -14.97 -2.51
N SER A 108 20.22 -16.17 -2.79
CA SER A 108 20.64 -16.92 -3.97
C SER A 108 20.21 -16.18 -5.24
N ILE A 109 20.94 -16.39 -6.34
CA ILE A 109 20.60 -15.85 -7.66
C ILE A 109 19.16 -16.26 -8.04
N ALA A 110 18.82 -17.53 -7.82
CA ALA A 110 17.49 -18.06 -8.09
C ALA A 110 16.39 -17.33 -7.32
N LYS A 111 16.60 -17.00 -6.03
CA LYS A 111 15.60 -16.30 -5.22
C LYS A 111 15.46 -14.82 -5.61
N LYS A 112 16.58 -14.16 -5.96
CA LYS A 112 16.56 -12.80 -6.52
C LYS A 112 15.76 -12.74 -7.82
N ASP A 113 15.98 -13.71 -8.72
CA ASP A 113 15.24 -13.82 -9.98
C ASP A 113 13.76 -14.16 -9.76
N GLU A 114 13.45 -15.01 -8.78
CA GLU A 114 12.08 -15.30 -8.38
C GLU A 114 11.35 -14.03 -7.95
N TYR A 115 11.93 -13.23 -7.06
CA TYR A 115 11.36 -11.95 -6.63
C TYR A 115 11.22 -10.94 -7.76
N ALA A 116 12.19 -10.86 -8.67
CA ALA A 116 12.07 -10.01 -9.86
C ALA A 116 10.88 -10.42 -10.74
N LYS A 117 10.72 -11.72 -11.00
CA LYS A 117 9.59 -12.26 -11.77
C LYS A 117 8.25 -12.10 -11.05
N GLU A 118 8.23 -12.19 -9.72
CA GLU A 118 7.03 -11.87 -8.94
C GLU A 118 6.63 -10.42 -9.13
N PHE A 119 7.58 -9.48 -9.09
CA PHE A 119 7.30 -8.07 -9.37
C PHE A 119 6.68 -7.89 -10.76
N ASP A 120 7.25 -8.55 -11.78
CA ASP A 120 6.73 -8.46 -13.14
C ASP A 120 5.27 -8.92 -13.26
N ARG A 121 4.84 -9.89 -12.44
CA ARG A 121 3.45 -10.39 -12.42
C ARG A 121 2.47 -9.45 -11.68
N ILE A 122 2.96 -8.70 -10.70
CA ILE A 122 2.08 -7.89 -9.83
C ILE A 122 1.95 -6.45 -10.31
N GLN A 123 2.85 -5.99 -11.19
CA GLN A 123 2.98 -4.56 -11.49
C GLN A 123 1.79 -3.94 -12.23
N ASP A 124 1.08 -4.73 -13.03
CA ASP A 124 -0.05 -4.28 -13.86
C ASP A 124 -1.43 -4.53 -13.23
N ARG A 125 -1.47 -5.16 -12.05
CA ARG A 125 -2.71 -5.47 -11.32
C ARG A 125 -3.22 -4.26 -10.54
N SER A 126 -3.72 -3.24 -11.24
CA SER A 126 -4.13 -1.97 -10.63
C SER A 126 -5.41 -2.05 -9.81
N ASP A 127 -6.27 -3.02 -10.12
CA ASP A 127 -7.63 -3.11 -9.58
C ASP A 127 -7.75 -4.11 -8.42
N GLU A 128 -6.59 -4.50 -7.87
CA GLU A 128 -6.48 -5.46 -6.77
C GLU A 128 -5.68 -4.86 -5.61
N ILE A 129 -6.02 -5.29 -4.40
CA ILE A 129 -5.25 -5.08 -3.18
C ILE A 129 -4.30 -6.27 -3.06
N ARG A 130 -3.00 -5.99 -3.04
CA ARG A 130 -1.92 -6.96 -2.85
C ARG A 130 -1.69 -7.15 -1.36
N ARG A 131 -1.80 -8.39 -0.90
CA ARG A 131 -1.56 -8.77 0.49
C ARG A 131 -0.52 -9.87 0.54
N TYR A 132 0.39 -9.78 1.49
CA TYR A 132 1.32 -10.87 1.73
C TYR A 132 0.66 -11.91 2.62
N GLU A 133 0.58 -13.15 2.14
CA GLU A 133 -0.03 -14.28 2.83
C GLU A 133 0.98 -15.42 2.86
N GLY A 134 1.64 -15.61 4.01
CA GLY A 134 2.65 -16.65 4.19
C GLY A 134 3.93 -16.38 3.40
N ASP A 135 4.10 -17.04 2.26
CA ASP A 135 5.27 -16.92 1.37
C ASP A 135 4.96 -16.20 0.05
N LYS A 136 3.70 -15.83 -0.19
CA LYS A 136 3.21 -15.33 -1.50
C LYS A 136 2.41 -14.05 -1.39
N ILE A 137 2.25 -13.38 -2.53
CA ILE A 137 1.34 -12.24 -2.67
C ILE A 137 -0.01 -12.77 -3.13
N GLY A 138 -1.01 -12.64 -2.27
CA GLY A 138 -2.43 -12.79 -2.58
C GLY A 138 -3.04 -11.49 -3.11
N TYR A 139 -4.22 -11.61 -3.69
CA TYR A 139 -4.96 -10.50 -4.30
C TYR A 139 -6.40 -10.49 -3.81
N LEU A 140 -6.87 -9.31 -3.42
CA LEU A 140 -8.26 -9.07 -3.09
C LEU A 140 -8.82 -8.04 -4.08
N PRO A 141 -10.11 -8.14 -4.44
CA PRO A 141 -10.80 -7.06 -5.15
C PRO A 141 -10.63 -5.73 -4.43
N VAL A 142 -10.54 -4.62 -5.18
CA VAL A 142 -10.34 -3.29 -4.59
C VAL A 142 -11.49 -2.83 -3.68
N ASP A 143 -12.68 -3.40 -3.85
CA ASP A 143 -13.89 -3.16 -3.05
C ASP A 143 -14.07 -4.15 -1.89
N PHE A 144 -13.09 -5.04 -1.63
CA PHE A 144 -13.16 -6.07 -0.60
C PHE A 144 -13.53 -5.50 0.78
N TYR A 145 -13.04 -4.30 1.11
CA TYR A 145 -13.28 -3.66 2.41
C TYR A 145 -14.54 -2.79 2.46
N ASP A 146 -15.34 -2.70 1.39
CA ASP A 146 -16.51 -1.82 1.36
C ASP A 146 -17.56 -2.21 2.42
N ASN A 147 -17.82 -3.51 2.57
CA ASN A 147 -18.76 -3.99 3.59
C ASN A 147 -18.23 -3.78 5.02
N TYR A 148 -16.91 -3.85 5.19
CA TYR A 148 -16.25 -3.53 6.45
C TYR A 148 -16.41 -2.04 6.79
N VAL A 149 -16.15 -1.12 5.86
CA VAL A 149 -16.40 0.32 6.02
C VAL A 149 -17.86 0.57 6.39
N LEU A 150 -18.80 -0.03 5.65
CA LEU A 150 -20.23 0.13 5.88
C LEU A 150 -20.66 -0.36 7.27
N SER A 151 -19.98 -1.35 7.85
CA SER A 151 -20.30 -1.83 9.20
C SER A 151 -20.17 -0.76 10.29
N PHE A 152 -19.37 0.29 10.06
CA PHE A 152 -19.20 1.41 11.00
C PHE A 152 -20.14 2.59 10.74
N VAL A 153 -20.82 2.62 9.59
CA VAL A 153 -21.70 3.71 9.19
C VAL A 153 -23.13 3.43 9.63
N SER A 154 -23.72 4.39 10.34
CA SER A 154 -25.13 4.37 10.77
C SER A 154 -26.03 5.20 9.86
N GLU A 155 -27.34 5.19 10.12
CA GLU A 155 -28.31 6.09 9.50
C GLU A 155 -28.20 7.55 9.98
N ASN A 156 -27.59 7.77 11.15
CA ASN A 156 -27.27 9.10 11.64
C ASN A 156 -26.00 9.63 10.97
N TRP A 157 -26.00 10.92 10.65
CA TRP A 157 -24.84 11.64 10.13
C TRP A 157 -23.64 11.55 11.08
N LYS A 158 -22.50 11.14 10.53
CA LYS A 158 -21.22 11.08 11.26
C LYS A 158 -20.09 11.62 10.37
N ARG A 159 -19.11 12.28 10.99
CA ARG A 159 -17.90 12.75 10.30
C ARG A 159 -17.16 11.60 9.64
N ALA A 160 -16.76 11.75 8.38
CA ALA A 160 -16.06 10.71 7.64
C ALA A 160 -14.74 10.30 8.31
N VAL A 161 -13.95 11.26 8.83
CA VAL A 161 -12.72 10.99 9.60
C VAL A 161 -12.94 10.05 10.80
N ARG A 162 -14.12 10.05 11.43
CA ARG A 162 -14.43 9.13 12.53
C ARG A 162 -14.65 7.70 12.03
N ILE A 163 -15.25 7.56 10.86
CA ILE A 163 -15.44 6.25 10.21
C ILE A 163 -14.09 5.69 9.74
N VAL A 164 -13.24 6.53 9.14
CA VAL A 164 -11.86 6.16 8.78
C VAL A 164 -11.07 5.73 10.02
N GLY A 165 -11.11 6.52 11.10
CA GLY A 165 -10.44 6.17 12.36
C GLY A 165 -10.92 4.85 12.94
N ASN A 166 -12.23 4.54 12.87
CA ASN A 166 -12.76 3.24 13.29
C ASN A 166 -12.24 2.10 12.41
N CYS A 167 -12.18 2.29 11.10
CA CYS A 167 -11.63 1.28 10.18
C CYS A 167 -10.18 0.98 10.54
N LEU A 168 -9.35 2.00 10.76
CA LEU A 168 -7.94 1.83 11.13
C LEU A 168 -7.77 1.18 12.49
N TYR A 169 -8.55 1.59 13.49
CA TYR A 169 -8.46 1.06 14.85
C TYR A 169 -8.83 -0.42 14.93
N HIS A 170 -9.85 -0.84 14.18
CA HIS A 170 -10.33 -2.22 14.18
C HIS A 170 -9.68 -3.10 13.10
N GLN A 171 -8.79 -2.55 12.28
CA GLN A 171 -8.09 -3.32 11.27
C GLN A 171 -6.94 -4.09 11.91
N TYR A 172 -6.91 -5.40 11.68
CA TYR A 172 -5.89 -6.29 12.22
C TYR A 172 -4.58 -6.27 11.41
N SER A 173 -4.61 -5.80 10.16
CA SER A 173 -3.43 -5.69 9.28
C SER A 173 -3.02 -4.23 9.10
N LEU A 174 -1.78 -3.86 9.39
CA LEU A 174 -1.28 -2.48 9.39
C LEU A 174 -1.06 -1.88 7.98
N ASP A 175 -1.65 -2.45 6.92
CA ASP A 175 -1.21 -2.20 5.55
C ASP A 175 -2.06 -1.22 4.73
N LEU A 176 -3.21 -0.77 5.26
CA LEU A 176 -4.08 0.18 4.58
C LEU A 176 -4.04 1.53 5.29
N SER A 177 -4.02 2.61 4.52
CA SER A 177 -3.96 3.96 5.04
C SER A 177 -5.35 4.58 5.22
N ASP A 178 -5.40 5.68 5.97
CA ASP A 178 -6.58 6.53 6.09
C ASP A 178 -7.09 6.98 4.72
N GLU A 179 -6.21 7.34 3.80
CA GLU A 179 -6.64 7.81 2.48
C GLU A 179 -7.19 6.69 1.60
N PHE A 180 -6.73 5.44 1.79
CA PHE A 180 -7.37 4.29 1.14
C PHE A 180 -8.84 4.17 1.59
N PHE A 181 -9.10 4.20 2.90
CA PHE A 181 -10.46 4.11 3.42
C PHE A 181 -11.32 5.32 3.02
N GLU A 182 -10.74 6.52 3.04
CA GLU A 182 -11.42 7.72 2.55
C GLU A 182 -11.83 7.58 1.08
N TRP A 183 -10.92 7.10 0.22
CA TRP A 183 -11.23 6.86 -1.18
C TRP A 183 -12.34 5.82 -1.36
N ARG A 184 -12.34 4.74 -0.56
CA ARG A 184 -13.46 3.77 -0.56
C ARG A 184 -14.78 4.41 -0.14
N ILE A 185 -14.78 5.26 0.89
CA ILE A 185 -15.97 6.03 1.31
C ILE A 185 -16.49 6.90 0.15
N ARG A 186 -15.60 7.64 -0.54
CA ARG A 186 -16.00 8.47 -1.70
C ARG A 186 -16.57 7.62 -2.84
N THR A 187 -16.00 6.45 -3.08
CA THR A 187 -16.53 5.48 -4.06
C THR A 187 -17.94 5.00 -3.69
N LEU A 188 -18.18 4.70 -2.41
CA LEU A 188 -19.49 4.30 -1.90
C LEU A 188 -20.54 5.42 -1.97
N ILE A 189 -20.12 6.68 -1.82
CA ILE A 189 -20.98 7.86 -2.06
C ILE A 189 -21.35 7.94 -3.54
N GLN A 190 -20.36 7.84 -4.43
CA GLN A 190 -20.57 7.88 -5.89
C GLN A 190 -21.48 6.75 -6.39
N SER A 191 -21.37 5.56 -5.80
CA SER A 191 -22.25 4.42 -6.11
C SER A 191 -23.64 4.51 -5.46
N GLY A 192 -23.91 5.57 -4.69
CA GLY A 192 -25.17 5.79 -3.99
C GLY A 192 -25.44 4.83 -2.83
N ARG A 193 -24.41 4.16 -2.27
CA ARG A 193 -24.54 3.33 -1.07
C ARG A 193 -24.46 4.16 0.22
N LEU A 194 -23.81 5.32 0.14
CA LEU A 194 -23.73 6.32 1.19
C LEU A 194 -24.28 7.66 0.70
N GLU A 195 -24.83 8.42 1.63
CA GLU A 195 -25.13 9.84 1.43
C GLU A 195 -24.04 10.69 2.09
N ALA A 196 -23.78 11.87 1.54
CA ALA A 196 -22.78 12.81 2.04
C ALA A 196 -23.32 14.24 2.07
N GLU A 197 -22.86 15.01 3.05
CA GLU A 197 -23.06 16.46 3.16
C GLU A 197 -21.76 17.15 3.57
N GLY A 198 -21.54 18.38 3.10
CA GLY A 198 -20.32 19.15 3.36
C GLY A 198 -19.29 19.08 2.24
N ASP A 199 -18.03 19.32 2.58
CA ASP A 199 -16.93 19.41 1.62
C ASP A 199 -16.18 18.07 1.50
N LEU A 200 -16.25 17.46 0.31
CA LEU A 200 -15.61 16.18 0.00
C LEU A 200 -14.11 16.31 -0.35
N SER A 201 -13.54 17.52 -0.29
CA SER A 201 -12.12 17.74 -0.56
C SER A 201 -11.19 17.09 0.48
N SER A 202 -11.68 16.85 1.70
CA SER A 202 -10.93 16.19 2.78
C SER A 202 -11.85 15.39 3.71
N MET A 203 -11.36 14.29 4.29
CA MET A 203 -12.14 13.44 5.22
C MET A 203 -12.69 14.17 6.46
N GLN A 204 -12.15 15.34 6.78
CA GLN A 204 -12.58 16.17 7.90
C GLN A 204 -13.77 17.07 7.51
N GLY A 205 -13.92 17.37 6.22
CA GLY A 205 -14.86 18.36 5.67
C GLY A 205 -16.31 17.89 5.49
N TYR A 206 -16.57 16.58 5.53
CA TYR A 206 -17.90 16.03 5.25
C TYR A 206 -18.41 15.02 6.29
N ASN A 207 -19.74 14.91 6.36
CA ASN A 207 -20.45 13.87 7.09
C ASN A 207 -20.98 12.82 6.11
N ILE A 208 -21.14 11.59 6.60
CA ILE A 208 -21.73 10.48 5.86
C ILE A 208 -22.80 9.77 6.69
N ARG A 209 -23.75 9.13 6.00
CA ARG A 209 -24.69 8.18 6.57
C ARG A 209 -25.04 7.09 5.56
N ARG A 210 -25.60 5.97 6.04
CA ARG A 210 -26.18 4.95 5.17
C ARG A 210 -27.38 5.52 4.43
N LYS A 211 -27.50 5.18 3.15
CA LYS A 211 -28.72 5.43 2.39
C LYS A 211 -29.84 4.55 2.93
N ILE A 212 -30.95 5.17 3.29
CA ILE A 212 -32.17 4.44 3.67
C ILE A 212 -32.82 3.97 2.37
N ALA A 213 -33.10 2.68 2.24
CA ALA A 213 -33.88 2.18 1.11
C ALA A 213 -35.25 2.86 1.14
N ASP A 214 -35.63 3.53 0.05
CA ASP A 214 -36.94 4.18 -0.04
C ASP A 214 -38.03 3.11 0.11
N PRO A 215 -38.85 3.13 1.17
CA PRO A 215 -39.90 2.13 1.40
C PRO A 215 -40.88 2.00 0.23
N ASN A 216 -40.98 3.03 -0.62
CA ASN A 216 -41.93 3.08 -1.74
C ASN A 216 -41.37 2.54 -3.08
N SER A 217 -40.10 2.13 -3.13
CA SER A 217 -39.44 1.69 -4.36
C SER A 217 -39.78 0.25 -4.81
N GLN A 218 -40.64 -0.48 -4.07
CA GLN A 218 -41.10 -1.83 -4.45
C GLN A 218 -42.48 -1.89 -5.16
N ASN A 219 -43.19 -0.76 -5.36
CA ASN A 219 -44.53 -0.76 -5.98
C ASN A 219 -44.54 -0.42 -7.47
N SER A 220 -43.53 -0.86 -8.24
CA SER A 220 -43.51 -0.65 -9.70
C SER A 220 -42.94 -1.86 -10.43
N ARG A 221 -43.71 -2.95 -10.45
CA ARG A 221 -43.65 -3.99 -11.48
C ARG A 221 -45.05 -4.49 -11.79
#